data_AF-A0A971JPU5-F1
#
_entry.id   AF-A0A971JPU5-F1
#
_cell.length_a   1.000
_cell.length_b   1.000
_cell.length_c   1.000
_cell.angle_alpha   90.00
_cell.angle_beta   90.00
_cell.angle_gamma   90.00
#
_symmetry.space_group_name_H-M   'P 1'
#
loop_
_entity.id
_entity.type
_entity.pdbx_description
1 polymer ?
#
loop_
_entity_poly.entity_id
_entity_poly.type
_entity_poly.pdbx_seq_one_letter_code
_entity_poly.pdbx_strand_id
1 'polypeptide(L)' 'MQNRGENALRVQQVLTEYGCYIKTRLGLHEVDENFCSTGGVLILEMFGDLAKCEAMRDKLSVIEGIEVKEMIFEHD' A
#
# COMPACT_ATOMS: atom_id res chain seq x y z
N MET A 1 -0.69 4.50 6.80
CA MET A 1 -2.18 4.41 6.70
C MET A 1 -2.77 4.82 8.05
N GLN A 2 -3.71 5.77 8.09
CA GLN A 2 -4.47 6.13 9.29
C GLN A 2 -5.90 5.58 9.18
N ASN A 3 -6.60 5.41 10.32
CA ASN A 3 -7.94 4.81 10.39
C ASN A 3 -8.03 3.45 9.67
N ARG A 4 -7.12 2.53 10.04
CA ARG A 4 -7.02 1.20 9.41
C ARG A 4 -8.35 0.49 9.25
N GLY A 5 -9.27 0.58 10.22
CA GLY A 5 -10.57 -0.10 10.18
C GLY A 5 -11.42 0.30 8.96
N GLU A 6 -11.60 1.60 8.73
CA GLU A 6 -12.42 2.13 7.63
C GLU A 6 -11.72 1.98 6.28
N ASN A 7 -10.41 2.23 6.25
CA ASN A 7 -9.64 2.22 5.02
C ASN A 7 -9.22 0.82 4.57
N ALA A 8 -9.22 -0.19 5.46
CA ALA A 8 -8.77 -1.55 5.14
C ALA A 8 -9.58 -2.16 3.99
N LEU A 9 -10.89 -1.93 3.96
CA LEU A 9 -11.74 -2.50 2.91
C LEU A 9 -11.40 -1.91 1.53
N ARG A 10 -11.25 -0.58 1.45
CA ARG A 10 -10.92 0.14 0.21
C ARG A 10 -9.53 -0.24 -0.29
N VAL A 11 -8.55 -0.29 0.60
CA VAL A 11 -7.20 -0.77 0.26
C VAL A 11 -7.28 -2.20 -0.25
N GLN A 12 -7.95 -3.11 0.46
CA GLN A 12 -8.05 -4.50 0.07
C GLN A 12 -8.73 -4.70 -1.29
N GLN A 13 -9.71 -3.87 -1.64
CA GLN A 13 -10.33 -3.87 -2.97
C GLN A 13 -9.30 -3.53 -4.06
N VAL A 14 -8.51 -2.46 -3.88
CA VAL A 14 -7.45 -2.09 -4.83
C VAL A 14 -6.40 -3.21 -4.93
N LEU A 15 -5.95 -3.76 -3.80
CA LEU A 15 -4.96 -4.85 -3.83
C LEU A 15 -5.50 -6.11 -4.53
N THR A 16 -6.80 -6.38 -4.44
CA THR A 16 -7.45 -7.50 -5.13
C THR A 16 -7.53 -7.24 -6.63
N GLU A 17 -7.92 -6.02 -7.03
CA GLU A 17 -8.01 -5.62 -8.44
C GLU A 17 -6.65 -5.73 -9.16
N TYR A 18 -5.55 -5.38 -8.48
CA TYR A 18 -4.20 -5.37 -9.06
C TYR A 18 -3.34 -6.57 -8.66
N GLY A 19 -3.93 -7.63 -8.09
CA GLY A 19 -3.20 -8.75 -7.51
C GLY A 19 -2.18 -9.42 -8.46
N CYS A 20 -2.45 -9.45 -9.77
CA CYS A 20 -1.53 -10.00 -10.77
C CYS A 20 -0.25 -9.17 -10.99
N TYR A 21 -0.21 -7.94 -10.50
CA TYR A 21 0.91 -7.01 -10.62
C TYR A 21 1.69 -6.84 -9.30
N ILE A 22 1.29 -7.55 -8.24
CA ILE A 22 1.95 -7.53 -6.93
C ILE A 22 2.81 -8.78 -6.82
N LYS A 23 4.13 -8.60 -6.75
CA LYS A 23 5.07 -9.69 -6.48
C LYS A 23 5.17 -9.99 -4.99
N THR A 24 5.25 -8.95 -4.17
CA THR A 24 5.37 -9.06 -2.70
C THR A 24 4.46 -8.06 -2.01
N ARG A 25 3.78 -8.48 -0.95
CA ARG A 25 2.97 -7.62 -0.07
C ARG A 25 3.37 -7.85 1.39
N LEU A 26 3.96 -6.84 2.02
CA LEU A 26 4.36 -6.87 3.43
C LEU A 26 3.62 -5.79 4.22
N GLY A 27 2.79 -6.21 5.17
CA GLY A 27 2.11 -5.32 6.10
C GLY A 27 2.86 -5.24 7.43
N LEU A 28 3.28 -4.04 7.82
CA LEU A 28 3.92 -3.74 9.08
C LEU A 28 2.95 -2.94 9.96
N HIS A 29 2.76 -3.40 11.18
CA HIS A 29 1.95 -2.70 12.17
C HIS A 29 2.87 -2.02 13.17
N GLU A 30 2.68 -0.72 13.38
CA GLU A 30 3.35 -0.02 14.46
C GLU A 30 2.65 -0.41 15.77
N VAL A 31 3.41 -1.06 16.66
CA VAL A 31 2.98 -1.36 18.01
C VAL A 31 3.69 -0.39 18.95
N ASP A 32 2.92 0.38 19.71
CA ASP A 32 3.43 1.23 20.79
C ASP A 32 2.79 0.76 22.11
N GLU A 33 3.58 0.66 23.18
CA GLU A 33 3.11 0.15 24.48
C GLU A 33 2.08 1.08 25.14
N ASN A 34 2.01 2.35 24.71
CA ASN A 34 1.17 3.39 25.32
C ASN A 34 0.03 3.87 24.41
N PHE A 35 0.05 3.53 23.11
CA PHE A 35 -1.03 3.85 22.18
C PHE A 35 -1.22 2.70 21.18
N CYS A 36 -2.46 2.24 21.04
CA CYS A 36 -2.85 1.41 19.90
C CYS A 36 -2.74 2.29 18.64
N SER A 37 -1.58 2.29 17.98
CA SER A 37 -1.38 3.02 16.73
C SER A 37 -2.40 2.48 15.72
N THR A 38 -3.35 3.31 15.31
CA THR A 38 -4.32 2.94 14.27
C THR A 38 -3.69 2.90 12.88
N GLY A 39 -2.35 2.98 12.82
CA GLY A 39 -1.57 3.00 11.61
C GLY A 39 -0.61 1.84 11.40
N GLY A 40 0.04 1.92 10.25
CA GLY A 40 0.94 0.90 9.74
C GLY A 40 1.44 1.25 8.35
N VAL A 41 2.43 0.47 7.93
CA VAL A 41 3.12 0.58 6.64
C VAL A 41 2.77 -0.64 5.80
N LEU A 42 2.47 -0.42 4.53
CA LEU A 42 2.29 -1.48 3.54
C LEU A 42 3.38 -1.31 2.49
N ILE A 43 4.24 -2.32 2.34
CA ILE A 43 5.26 -2.35 1.31
C ILE A 43 4.77 -3.29 0.20
N LEU A 44 4.74 -2.79 -1.02
CA LEU A 44 4.36 -3.52 -2.21
C LEU A 44 5.54 -3.54 -3.17
N GLU A 45 5.99 -4.75 -3.51
CA GLU A 45 6.89 -4.94 -4.65
C GLU A 45 6.01 -5.22 -5.87
N MET A 46 6.13 -4.34 -6.87
CA MET A 46 5.33 -4.41 -8.09
C MET A 46 6.08 -5.13 -9.20
N PHE A 47 5.35 -5.77 -10.12
CA PHE A 47 5.89 -6.50 -11.26
C PHE A 47 5.00 -6.35 -12.49
N GLY A 48 5.63 -6.33 -13.67
CA GLY A 48 4.94 -6.37 -14.96
C GLY A 48 4.78 -4.98 -15.57
N ASP A 49 3.57 -4.68 -16.04
CA ASP A 49 3.26 -3.46 -16.78
C ASP A 49 3.32 -2.23 -15.87
N LEU A 50 4.25 -1.31 -16.16
CA LEU A 50 4.45 -0.08 -15.40
C LEU A 50 3.18 0.79 -15.36
N ALA A 51 2.40 0.85 -16.45
CA ALA A 51 1.18 1.64 -16.47
C ALA A 51 0.12 1.09 -15.48
N LYS A 52 0.12 -0.22 -15.24
CA LYS A 52 -0.74 -0.85 -14.23
C LYS A 52 -0.24 -0.58 -12.82
N CYS A 53 1.07 -0.56 -12.60
CA CYS A 53 1.68 -0.17 -11.34
C CYS A 53 1.36 1.29 -10.98
N GLU A 54 1.49 2.21 -11.93
CA GLU A 54 1.15 3.63 -11.76
C GLU A 54 -0.35 3.81 -11.48
N ALA A 55 -1.22 3.14 -12.24
CA ALA A 55 -2.67 3.21 -12.00
C ALA A 55 -3.06 2.70 -10.60
N MET A 56 -2.37 1.67 -10.10
CA MET A 56 -2.58 1.17 -8.74
C MET A 56 -2.12 2.20 -7.69
N ARG A 57 -0.93 2.79 -7.87
CA ARG A 57 -0.40 3.85 -7.00
C ARG A 57 -1.39 5.00 -6.89
N ASP A 58 -1.90 5.47 -8.02
CA ASP A 58 -2.81 6.60 -8.08
C ASP A 58 -4.13 6.28 -7.36
N LYS A 59 -4.69 5.07 -7.55
CA LYS A 59 -5.88 4.61 -6.82
C LYS A 59 -5.68 4.52 -5.30
N LEU A 60 -4.48 4.14 -4.85
CA LEU A 60 -4.18 4.14 -3.42
C LEU A 60 -4.04 5.56 -2.86
N SER A 61 -3.45 6.48 -3.63
CA SER A 61 -3.19 7.86 -3.20
C SER A 61 -4.45 8.71 -2.97
N VAL A 62 -5.57 8.36 -3.59
CA VAL A 62 -6.86 9.04 -3.40
C VAL A 62 -7.65 8.55 -2.19
N ILE A 63 -7.18 7.52 -1.49
CA ILE A 63 -7.81 7.04 -0.26
C ILE A 63 -7.36 7.94 0.89
N GLU A 64 -8.31 8.64 1.51
CA GLU A 64 -8.06 9.53 2.65
C GLU A 64 -7.31 8.80 3.78
N GLY A 65 -6.28 9.44 4.34
CA GLY A 65 -5.44 8.84 5.40
C GLY A 65 -4.38 7.87 4.90
N ILE A 66 -4.15 7.76 3.58
CA ILE A 66 -3.06 6.98 3.00
C ILE A 66 -2.05 7.91 2.33
N GLU A 67 -0.79 7.78 2.75
CA GLU A 67 0.36 8.36 2.06
C GLU A 67 1.02 7.25 1.24
N VAL A 68 1.22 7.50 -0.06
CA VAL A 68 1.88 6.56 -0.97
C VAL A 68 3.24 7.14 -1.36
N LYS A 69 4.28 6.33 -1.24
CA LYS A 69 5.65 6.67 -1.66
C LYS A 69 6.17 5.58 -2.59
N GLU A 70 7.00 6.00 -3.53
CA GLU A 70 7.65 5.13 -4.49
C GLU A 70 9.15 5.05 -4.19
N MET A 71 9.72 3.87 -4.39
CA MET A 71 11.15 3.61 -4.24
C MET A 71 11.63 2.86 -5.48
N ILE A 72 12.48 3.51 -6.27
CA ILE A 72 13.02 2.97 -7.51
C ILE A 72 14.46 2.52 -7.24
N PHE A 73 14.76 1.28 -7.58
CA PHE A 73 16.10 0.71 -7.47
C PHE A 73 16.67 0.48 -8.86
N GLU A 74 17.66 1.28 -9.24
CA GLU A 74 18.45 1.08 -10.46
C GLU A 74 19.63 0.16 -10.12
N HIS A 75 19.91 -0.81 -10.99
CA HIS A 75 21.11 -1.65 -10.89
C HIS A 75 21.93 -1.36 -12.15
N ASP A 76 23.06 -0.66 -11.99
CA ASP A 76 24.11 -0.54 -13.01
C ASP A 76 24.82 -1.89 -13.24
#